data_AF-A0A518C4K4-F1
#
_entry.id   AF-A0A518C4K4-F1
#
_cell.length_a   1.000
_cell.length_b   1.000
_cell.length_c   1.000
_cell.angle_alpha   90.00
_cell.angle_beta   90.00
_cell.angle_gamma   90.00
#
_symmetry.space_group_name_H-M   'P 1'
#
loop_
_entity.id
_entity.type
_entity.pdbx_description
1 polymer ?
#
loop_
_entity_poly.entity_id
_entity_poly.type
_entity_poly.pdbx_seq_one_letter_code
_entity_poly.pdbx_strand_id
1 'polypeptide(L)'
;MTRKYHLAIIMFLATVLGAGPMLAQLAPRMRRHLVTQAQALRLIPADSPPPGKNQVSIEVVGNERIIRANGIPDHRTGAFPNHGNPNGITQQQYVFRLPAEPKQASRITPLRMQNFGIGVNGVPFDPGAAEWYNGDPRGGWQYEALSGAVQLGIDTNHAHVQPTGAYHYHGLPSDLLKSLNVQKGKHSPIVGWAADGFPIYALYGFQDPNNPESDIVELKPSYRLKPGRRPSTNNQPGGRYDGTFIQDYQYVAGHGDLDECNGRYAVTPEYPQGTYAYYLTHHWPVIPRNYRGTPSDDFRRGPGGGPPGFGPPGGGGPGGRPGFGPPPRR
;
A
#
# COMPACT_ATOMS: atom_id res chain seq x y z
N MET A 1 -46.90 75.44 -24.94
CA MET A 1 -45.54 75.23 -24.42
C MET A 1 -45.51 73.88 -23.72
N THR A 2 -44.94 72.86 -24.35
CA THR A 2 -44.68 71.56 -23.70
C THR A 2 -43.61 70.84 -24.50
N ARG A 3 -42.50 70.56 -23.82
CA ARG A 3 -41.24 70.05 -24.36
C ARG A 3 -41.38 68.63 -24.94
N LYS A 4 -40.81 68.41 -26.12
CA LYS A 4 -40.47 67.08 -26.65
C LYS A 4 -39.14 66.66 -26.03
N TYR A 5 -39.11 65.51 -25.35
CA TYR A 5 -37.87 64.90 -24.85
C TYR A 5 -37.45 63.77 -25.79
N HIS A 6 -36.16 63.79 -26.14
CA HIS A 6 -35.51 62.81 -27.00
C HIS A 6 -35.26 61.49 -26.26
N LEU A 7 -35.46 60.41 -27.00
CA LEU A 7 -35.22 59.02 -26.68
C LEU A 7 -33.70 58.77 -26.53
N ALA A 8 -33.24 58.35 -25.35
CA ALA A 8 -31.88 57.85 -25.16
C ALA A 8 -31.91 56.31 -25.11
N ILE A 9 -31.38 55.69 -26.15
CA ILE A 9 -31.17 54.24 -26.26
C ILE A 9 -29.91 53.91 -25.46
N ILE A 10 -30.06 53.22 -24.33
CA ILE A 10 -28.95 52.64 -23.58
C ILE A 10 -28.65 51.26 -24.18
N MET A 11 -27.53 51.16 -24.88
CA MET A 11 -27.01 49.89 -25.41
C MET A 11 -26.53 48.99 -24.26
N PHE A 12 -27.01 47.75 -24.27
CA PHE A 12 -26.51 46.65 -23.45
C PHE A 12 -25.07 46.32 -23.87
N LEU A 13 -24.11 46.53 -22.97
CA LEU A 13 -22.75 46.03 -23.15
C LEU A 13 -22.70 44.58 -22.64
N ALA A 14 -22.63 43.63 -23.57
CA ALA A 14 -22.42 42.22 -23.25
C ALA A 14 -20.99 42.03 -22.69
N THR A 15 -20.89 41.66 -21.41
CA THR A 15 -19.64 41.19 -20.81
C THR A 15 -19.35 39.77 -21.28
N VAL A 16 -18.34 39.65 -22.14
CA VAL A 16 -17.73 38.36 -22.49
C VAL A 16 -17.07 37.79 -21.24
N LEU A 17 -17.65 36.75 -20.66
CA LEU A 17 -16.99 35.90 -19.67
C LEU A 17 -15.85 35.16 -20.37
N GLY A 18 -14.63 35.69 -20.22
CA GLY A 18 -13.42 34.99 -20.62
C GLY A 18 -13.30 33.69 -19.84
N ALA A 19 -13.45 32.56 -20.54
CA ALA A 19 -13.03 31.26 -20.05
C ALA A 19 -11.50 31.30 -19.85
N GLY A 20 -11.07 31.54 -18.61
CA GLY A 20 -9.67 31.38 -18.23
C GLY A 20 -9.27 29.92 -18.46
N PRO A 21 -8.05 29.64 -18.94
CA PRO A 21 -7.61 28.27 -19.13
C PRO A 21 -7.59 27.59 -17.77
N MET A 22 -8.45 26.57 -17.59
CA MET A 22 -8.20 25.59 -16.56
C MET A 22 -6.83 24.99 -16.85
N LEU A 23 -5.84 25.40 -16.06
CA LEU A 23 -4.57 24.70 -15.95
C LEU A 23 -4.91 23.28 -15.52
N ALA A 24 -5.00 22.37 -16.49
CA ALA A 24 -4.98 20.95 -16.22
C ALA A 24 -3.73 20.71 -15.37
N GLN A 25 -3.92 20.42 -14.08
CA GLN A 25 -2.85 19.93 -13.23
C GLN A 25 -2.35 18.65 -13.90
N LEU A 26 -1.27 18.77 -14.67
CA LEU A 26 -0.57 17.64 -15.24
C LEU A 26 -0.25 16.71 -14.06
N ALA A 27 -0.85 15.53 -14.07
CA ALA A 27 -0.55 14.50 -13.09
C ALA A 27 0.99 14.37 -12.97
N PRO A 28 1.54 14.23 -11.76
CA PRO A 28 2.99 14.10 -11.58
C PRO A 28 3.53 13.04 -12.54
N ARG A 29 4.57 13.37 -13.31
CA ARG A 29 5.22 12.39 -14.19
C ARG A 29 5.78 11.27 -13.32
N MET A 30 5.36 10.03 -13.59
CA MET A 30 5.93 8.85 -12.94
C MET A 30 7.43 8.77 -13.17
N ARG A 31 8.15 8.21 -12.19
CA ARG A 31 9.59 7.98 -12.33
C ARG A 31 9.83 6.99 -13.46
N ARG A 32 10.85 7.27 -14.26
CA ARG A 32 11.24 6.43 -15.39
C ARG A 32 12.40 5.54 -14.98
N HIS A 33 12.19 4.23 -15.03
CA HIS A 33 13.19 3.22 -14.73
C HIS A 33 13.42 2.31 -15.95
N LEU A 34 14.68 1.95 -16.20
CA LEU A 34 15.07 1.07 -17.32
C LEU A 34 15.80 -0.18 -16.84
N VAL A 35 15.87 -0.41 -15.52
CA VAL A 35 16.50 -1.61 -14.95
C VAL A 35 15.65 -2.83 -15.29
N THR A 36 16.27 -3.88 -15.79
CA THR A 36 15.57 -5.09 -16.26
C THR A 36 16.03 -6.33 -15.54
N GLN A 37 16.73 -6.21 -14.43
CA GLN A 37 17.22 -7.33 -13.62
C GLN A 37 17.05 -7.04 -12.14
N ALA A 38 16.70 -8.09 -11.39
CA ALA A 38 16.61 -8.03 -9.95
C ALA A 38 18.02 -7.88 -9.37
N GLN A 39 18.12 -7.24 -8.22
CA GLN A 39 19.38 -7.01 -7.53
C GLN A 39 19.23 -7.41 -6.07
N ALA A 40 20.37 -7.60 -5.39
CA ALA A 40 20.33 -7.79 -3.95
C ALA A 40 19.66 -6.58 -3.28
N LEU A 41 18.60 -6.83 -2.52
CA LEU A 41 17.90 -5.79 -1.79
C LEU A 41 18.79 -5.25 -0.67
N ARG A 42 19.17 -3.97 -0.76
CA ARG A 42 19.95 -3.30 0.28
C ARG A 42 19.01 -2.67 1.31
N LEU A 43 18.86 -3.34 2.44
CA LEU A 43 18.04 -2.87 3.56
C LEU A 43 18.79 -1.86 4.42
N ILE A 44 18.06 -0.86 4.91
CA ILE A 44 18.53 0.12 5.90
C ILE A 44 18.25 -0.45 7.30
N PRO A 45 19.22 -0.47 8.23
CA PRO A 45 18.96 -0.92 9.59
C PRO A 45 17.80 -0.16 10.23
N ALA A 46 16.84 -0.88 10.82
CA ALA A 46 15.75 -0.29 11.56
C ALA A 46 16.18 0.04 13.00
N ASP A 47 17.07 1.01 13.15
CA ASP A 47 17.67 1.41 14.41
C ASP A 47 17.32 2.85 14.82
N SER A 48 16.35 3.49 14.17
CA SER A 48 15.85 4.82 14.53
C SER A 48 14.52 4.74 15.28
N PRO A 49 14.33 5.53 16.36
CA PRO A 49 13.03 5.59 17.03
C PRO A 49 11.98 6.21 16.08
N PRO A 50 10.70 5.77 16.15
CA PRO A 50 9.63 6.42 15.40
C PRO A 50 9.43 7.87 15.89
N PRO A 51 8.93 8.80 15.04
CA PRO A 51 8.80 10.23 15.38
C PRO A 51 7.62 10.55 16.31
N GLY A 52 7.02 9.55 16.95
CA GLY A 52 5.86 9.71 17.82
C GLY A 52 5.48 8.40 18.51
N LYS A 53 4.41 8.46 19.32
CA LYS A 53 3.84 7.27 19.94
C LYS A 53 2.90 6.57 18.97
N ASN A 54 2.99 5.25 18.89
CA ASN A 54 1.97 4.43 18.23
C ASN A 54 0.61 4.63 18.92
N GLN A 55 -0.44 4.73 18.10
CA GLN A 55 -1.82 4.74 18.55
C GLN A 55 -2.65 3.90 17.59
N VAL A 56 -3.29 2.87 18.12
CA VAL A 56 -4.20 2.00 17.39
C VAL A 56 -5.35 1.59 18.32
N SER A 57 -6.58 1.62 17.81
CA SER A 57 -7.74 1.00 18.44
C SER A 57 -8.44 0.09 17.43
N ILE A 58 -8.86 -1.08 17.90
CA ILE A 58 -9.51 -2.12 17.11
C ILE A 58 -10.72 -2.56 17.91
N GLU A 59 -11.90 -2.26 17.42
CA GLU A 59 -13.16 -2.52 18.12
C GLU A 59 -14.14 -3.22 17.18
N VAL A 60 -14.95 -4.13 17.71
CA VAL A 60 -16.08 -4.71 16.98
C VAL A 60 -17.34 -4.00 17.43
N VAL A 61 -18.02 -3.35 16.49
CA VAL A 61 -19.27 -2.62 16.71
C VAL A 61 -20.32 -3.20 15.75
N GLY A 62 -21.25 -3.97 16.29
CA GLY A 62 -22.20 -4.73 15.47
C GLY A 62 -21.48 -5.69 14.52
N ASN A 63 -21.71 -5.52 13.21
CA ASN A 63 -21.13 -6.37 12.17
C ASN A 63 -19.80 -5.84 11.61
N GLU A 64 -19.27 -4.74 12.15
CA GLU A 64 -18.06 -4.10 11.66
C GLU A 64 -16.93 -4.21 12.68
N ARG A 65 -15.72 -4.50 12.19
CA ARG A 65 -14.46 -4.23 12.87
C ARG A 65 -13.99 -2.84 12.45
N ILE A 66 -13.93 -1.92 13.40
CA ILE A 66 -13.48 -0.54 13.20
C ILE A 66 -12.05 -0.42 13.73
N ILE A 67 -11.13 -0.05 12.84
CA ILE A 67 -9.72 0.14 13.16
C ILE A 67 -9.38 1.61 12.99
N ARG A 68 -8.94 2.25 14.07
CA ARG A 68 -8.43 3.63 14.07
C ARG A 68 -6.94 3.60 14.35
N ALA A 69 -6.12 4.23 13.52
CA ALA A 69 -4.67 4.18 13.69
C ALA A 69 -3.99 5.46 13.22
N ASN A 70 -2.87 5.81 13.88
CA ASN A 70 -2.06 6.95 13.47
C ASN A 70 -0.89 6.58 12.53
N GLY A 71 -0.75 5.31 12.17
CA GLY A 71 0.28 4.83 11.23
C GLY A 71 1.73 4.91 11.74
N ILE A 72 1.96 5.30 13.00
CA ILE A 72 3.30 5.32 13.60
C ILE A 72 3.62 3.92 14.12
N PRO A 73 4.70 3.25 13.70
CA PRO A 73 5.05 1.93 14.20
C PRO A 73 5.38 1.96 15.70
N ASP A 74 5.09 0.85 16.38
CA ASP A 74 5.47 0.56 17.78
C ASP A 74 6.85 -0.08 17.90
N HIS A 75 7.58 -0.18 16.79
CA HIS A 75 8.95 -0.68 16.70
C HIS A 75 9.88 0.37 16.08
N ARG A 76 11.19 0.08 16.06
CA ARG A 76 12.19 0.95 15.43
C ARG A 76 12.05 0.91 13.92
N THR A 77 12.49 1.97 13.26
CA THR A 77 12.40 2.15 11.80
C THR A 77 13.77 2.47 11.23
N GLY A 78 13.92 2.40 9.91
CA GLY A 78 15.07 3.02 9.25
C GLY A 78 15.12 4.53 9.54
N ALA A 79 16.30 5.14 9.37
CA ALA A 79 16.36 6.59 9.32
C ALA A 79 15.57 7.07 8.09
N PHE A 80 14.51 7.84 8.31
CA PHE A 80 13.70 8.45 7.25
C PHE A 80 13.60 9.96 7.50
N PRO A 81 13.94 10.82 6.52
CA PRO A 81 14.35 10.48 5.16
C PRO A 81 15.74 9.85 5.07
N ASN A 82 16.00 9.15 3.96
CA ASN A 82 17.31 8.59 3.60
C ASN A 82 17.60 8.72 2.10
N HIS A 83 18.79 8.30 1.68
CA HIS A 83 19.23 8.38 0.28
C HIS A 83 18.27 7.67 -0.72
N GLY A 84 17.62 6.58 -0.30
CA GLY A 84 16.69 5.84 -1.14
C GLY A 84 15.23 6.32 -1.03
N ASN A 85 14.92 7.16 -0.04
CA ASN A 85 13.57 7.65 0.21
C ASN A 85 13.62 9.05 0.87
N PRO A 86 13.25 10.12 0.15
CA PRO A 86 13.36 11.49 0.66
C PRO A 86 12.26 11.87 1.65
N ASN A 87 11.34 10.97 1.99
CA ASN A 87 10.19 11.26 2.84
C ASN A 87 10.46 10.89 4.30
N GLY A 88 10.02 11.74 5.23
CA GLY A 88 10.03 11.46 6.67
C GLY A 88 8.70 10.88 7.14
N ILE A 89 8.72 10.04 8.18
CA ILE A 89 7.52 9.46 8.78
C ILE A 89 6.68 10.56 9.45
N THR A 90 5.38 10.59 9.20
CA THR A 90 4.43 11.48 9.88
C THR A 90 3.18 10.73 10.31
N GLN A 91 2.49 11.26 11.33
CA GLN A 91 1.21 10.70 11.77
C GLN A 91 0.16 10.79 10.65
N GLN A 92 -0.60 9.72 10.54
CA GLN A 92 -1.74 9.58 9.64
C GLN A 92 -3.04 9.57 10.47
N GLN A 93 -4.20 9.57 9.82
CA GLN A 93 -5.50 9.48 10.48
C GLN A 93 -6.34 8.39 9.82
N TYR A 94 -5.98 7.13 10.06
CA TYR A 94 -6.68 6.00 9.49
C TYR A 94 -7.96 5.69 10.25
N VAL A 95 -9.03 5.44 9.50
CA VAL A 95 -10.29 4.86 9.99
C VAL A 95 -10.73 3.83 8.97
N PHE A 96 -10.57 2.56 9.29
CA PHE A 96 -10.94 1.44 8.44
C PHE A 96 -12.13 0.69 9.03
N ARG A 97 -13.15 0.44 8.21
CA ARG A 97 -14.29 -0.43 8.55
C ARG A 97 -14.20 -1.70 7.73
N LEU A 98 -14.20 -2.82 8.43
CA LEU A 98 -14.07 -4.16 7.88
C LEU A 98 -15.27 -5.01 8.33
N PRO A 99 -15.69 -6.03 7.57
CA PRO A 99 -16.58 -7.04 8.11
C PRO A 99 -15.97 -7.69 9.37
N ALA A 100 -16.70 -7.72 10.48
CA ALA A 100 -16.27 -8.43 11.69
C ALA A 100 -16.26 -9.95 11.45
N GLU A 101 -17.24 -10.42 10.67
CA GLU A 101 -17.42 -11.79 10.19
C GLU A 101 -17.32 -11.83 8.65
N PRO A 102 -16.10 -11.83 8.10
CA PRO A 102 -15.88 -11.81 6.65
C PRO A 102 -16.39 -13.09 5.98
N LYS A 103 -16.88 -12.94 4.75
CA LYS A 103 -17.37 -14.04 3.92
C LYS A 103 -16.61 -14.09 2.60
N GLN A 104 -16.35 -15.30 2.12
CA GLN A 104 -15.74 -15.47 0.81
C GLN A 104 -16.71 -14.95 -0.26
N ALA A 105 -16.19 -14.17 -1.20
CA ALA A 105 -16.92 -13.71 -2.35
C ALA A 105 -16.97 -14.84 -3.41
N SER A 106 -17.95 -14.76 -4.31
CA SER A 106 -18.05 -15.69 -5.45
C SER A 106 -16.92 -15.50 -6.48
N ARG A 107 -16.19 -14.40 -6.41
CA ARG A 107 -15.08 -14.06 -7.28
C ARG A 107 -13.95 -13.43 -6.49
N ILE A 108 -12.74 -13.78 -6.88
CA ILE A 108 -11.52 -13.15 -6.37
C ILE A 108 -11.44 -11.71 -6.87
N THR A 109 -11.04 -10.80 -5.99
CA THR A 109 -10.78 -9.40 -6.33
C THR A 109 -9.28 -9.14 -6.32
N PRO A 110 -8.65 -8.85 -7.48
CA PRO A 110 -7.24 -8.51 -7.51
C PRO A 110 -6.92 -7.22 -6.75
N LEU A 111 -5.80 -7.20 -6.03
CA LEU A 111 -5.28 -6.00 -5.41
C LEU A 111 -4.93 -4.97 -6.49
N ARG A 112 -5.35 -3.72 -6.28
CA ARG A 112 -5.01 -2.58 -7.14
C ARG A 112 -4.19 -1.57 -6.34
N MET A 113 -4.31 -0.27 -6.65
CA MET A 113 -3.61 0.81 -5.96
C MET A 113 -4.22 1.11 -4.57
N GLN A 114 -4.16 0.13 -3.67
CA GLN A 114 -4.68 0.22 -2.31
C GLN A 114 -3.82 -0.59 -1.34
N ASN A 115 -3.95 -0.31 -0.05
CA ASN A 115 -3.37 -1.14 0.99
C ASN A 115 -4.02 -2.54 0.97
N PHE A 116 -3.23 -3.61 1.09
CA PHE A 116 -3.77 -4.96 1.23
C PHE A 116 -4.56 -5.10 2.54
N GLY A 117 -3.98 -4.62 3.64
CA GLY A 117 -4.55 -4.71 4.97
C GLY A 117 -3.83 -3.80 5.94
N ILE A 118 -4.09 -3.99 7.23
CA ILE A 118 -3.44 -3.24 8.31
C ILE A 118 -2.97 -4.20 9.40
N GLY A 119 -1.74 -3.97 9.88
CA GLY A 119 -1.16 -4.70 10.99
C GLY A 119 -1.87 -4.40 12.31
N VAL A 120 -1.73 -5.30 13.28
CA VAL A 120 -2.25 -5.09 14.65
C VAL A 120 -1.68 -3.84 15.32
N ASN A 121 -0.52 -3.37 14.88
CA ASN A 121 0.10 -2.13 15.32
C ASN A 121 -0.37 -0.88 14.55
N GLY A 122 -1.34 -1.00 13.64
CA GLY A 122 -1.89 0.14 12.91
C GLY A 122 -1.06 0.61 11.71
N VAL A 123 -0.03 -0.14 11.28
CA VAL A 123 0.76 0.14 10.08
C VAL A 123 0.22 -0.65 8.88
N PRO A 124 -0.03 -0.02 7.72
CA PRO A 124 -0.56 -0.73 6.55
C PRO A 124 0.40 -1.75 5.93
N PHE A 125 -0.16 -2.85 5.44
CA PHE A 125 0.47 -3.74 4.49
C PHE A 125 0.17 -3.22 3.08
N ASP A 126 1.19 -2.78 2.36
CA ASP A 126 1.09 -2.34 0.98
C ASP A 126 2.19 -2.98 0.16
N PRO A 127 1.86 -4.00 -0.63
CA PRO A 127 2.90 -4.78 -1.27
C PRO A 127 3.29 -4.23 -2.64
N GLY A 128 2.55 -3.24 -3.17
CA GLY A 128 2.73 -2.72 -4.52
C GLY A 128 3.56 -1.45 -4.52
N ALA A 129 4.51 -1.33 -5.45
CA ALA A 129 5.18 -0.07 -5.72
C ALA A 129 4.51 0.66 -6.89
N ALA A 130 4.36 1.99 -6.82
CA ALA A 130 3.91 2.80 -7.95
C ALA A 130 5.01 2.99 -9.04
N GLU A 131 5.82 1.95 -9.27
CA GLU A 131 7.01 1.98 -10.11
C GLU A 131 6.84 1.05 -11.30
N TRP A 132 7.01 1.60 -12.50
CA TRP A 132 6.74 0.92 -13.76
C TRP A 132 7.95 1.02 -14.69
N TYR A 133 8.20 -0.04 -15.46
CA TYR A 133 9.19 0.00 -16.52
C TYR A 133 8.88 1.17 -17.45
N ASN A 134 9.91 1.97 -17.77
CA ASN A 134 9.80 3.17 -18.58
C ASN A 134 8.82 4.23 -18.04
N GLY A 135 8.35 4.12 -16.79
CA GLY A 135 7.31 4.98 -16.23
C GLY A 135 5.96 4.83 -16.92
N ASP A 136 5.68 3.66 -17.53
CA ASP A 136 4.46 3.42 -18.29
C ASP A 136 3.61 2.27 -17.70
N PRO A 137 2.56 2.59 -16.93
CA PRO A 137 1.63 1.59 -16.42
C PRO A 137 0.88 0.81 -17.50
N ARG A 138 0.69 1.41 -18.69
CA ARG A 138 0.02 0.73 -19.81
C ARG A 138 0.89 -0.37 -20.42
N GLY A 139 2.20 -0.27 -20.23
CA GLY A 139 3.15 -1.33 -20.59
C GLY A 139 3.04 -2.58 -19.73
N GLY A 140 2.39 -2.50 -18.55
CA GLY A 140 2.06 -3.67 -17.73
C GLY A 140 3.22 -4.29 -16.95
N TRP A 141 4.40 -3.65 -16.92
CA TRP A 141 5.58 -4.15 -16.20
C TRP A 141 5.82 -3.31 -14.95
N GLN A 142 5.29 -3.78 -13.82
CA GLN A 142 5.39 -3.14 -12.51
C GLN A 142 6.55 -3.75 -11.72
N TYR A 143 7.44 -2.93 -11.17
CA TYR A 143 8.54 -3.45 -10.35
C TYR A 143 8.00 -4.07 -9.06
N GLU A 144 8.55 -5.23 -8.70
CA GLU A 144 8.34 -5.80 -7.37
C GLU A 144 9.16 -4.98 -6.36
N ALA A 145 8.51 -4.50 -5.30
CA ALA A 145 9.10 -3.55 -4.37
C ALA A 145 10.35 -4.11 -3.68
N LEU A 146 10.36 -5.43 -3.45
CA LEU A 146 11.46 -6.15 -2.80
C LEU A 146 12.50 -6.72 -3.78
N SER A 147 12.38 -6.46 -5.09
CA SER A 147 13.29 -6.99 -6.11
C SER A 147 14.70 -6.38 -6.09
N GLY A 148 14.90 -5.28 -5.37
CA GLY A 148 16.14 -4.50 -5.38
C GLY A 148 16.42 -3.73 -6.68
N ALA A 149 15.60 -3.90 -7.73
CA ALA A 149 15.82 -3.27 -9.03
C ALA A 149 15.61 -1.75 -9.02
N VAL A 150 14.70 -1.26 -8.18
CA VAL A 150 14.46 0.16 -7.93
C VAL A 150 14.79 0.45 -6.47
N GLN A 151 15.62 1.46 -6.23
CA GLN A 151 15.94 1.89 -4.88
C GLN A 151 14.74 2.62 -4.27
N LEU A 152 14.17 2.02 -3.22
CA LEU A 152 13.00 2.53 -2.49
C LEU A 152 13.30 2.94 -1.03
N GLY A 153 14.56 2.81 -0.60
CA GLY A 153 15.00 3.16 0.75
C GLY A 153 14.36 2.30 1.84
N ILE A 154 14.19 1.00 1.57
CA ILE A 154 13.49 0.05 2.43
C ILE A 154 14.35 -0.31 3.65
N ASP A 155 13.74 -0.35 4.83
CA ASP A 155 14.41 -0.74 6.07
C ASP A 155 14.32 -2.25 6.37
N THR A 156 14.95 -2.72 7.45
CA THR A 156 14.94 -4.14 7.85
C THR A 156 13.57 -4.67 8.30
N ASN A 157 12.56 -3.79 8.42
CA ASN A 157 11.16 -4.17 8.58
C ASN A 157 10.44 -4.31 7.22
N HIS A 158 11.18 -4.29 6.12
CA HIS A 158 10.67 -4.30 4.75
C HIS A 158 9.67 -3.17 4.50
N ALA A 159 9.88 -2.02 5.13
CA ALA A 159 9.00 -0.87 5.02
C ALA A 159 9.73 0.37 4.51
N HIS A 160 8.94 1.31 4.00
CA HIS A 160 9.41 2.64 3.65
C HIS A 160 8.28 3.67 3.75
N VAL A 161 8.57 4.91 3.37
CA VAL A 161 7.68 6.06 3.61
C VAL A 161 7.16 6.67 2.31
N GLN A 162 5.85 6.89 2.23
CA GLN A 162 5.23 7.58 1.10
C GLN A 162 5.47 9.10 1.15
N PRO A 163 5.24 9.83 0.04
CA PRO A 163 5.26 11.29 0.04
C PRO A 163 4.32 11.94 1.06
N THR A 164 3.27 11.24 1.49
CA THR A 164 2.34 11.67 2.55
C THR A 164 2.91 11.52 3.98
N GLY A 165 4.08 10.89 4.11
CA GLY A 165 4.70 10.50 5.37
C GLY A 165 4.21 9.17 5.95
N ALA A 166 3.33 8.44 5.22
CA ALA A 166 2.84 7.13 5.65
C ALA A 166 3.95 6.06 5.56
N TYR A 167 4.36 5.53 6.72
CA TYR A 167 5.19 4.33 6.83
C TYR A 167 4.33 3.08 6.58
N HIS A 168 4.82 2.13 5.77
CA HIS A 168 4.06 0.93 5.39
C HIS A 168 4.98 -0.22 4.98
N TYR A 169 4.51 -1.46 5.17
CA TYR A 169 5.26 -2.69 4.87
C TYR A 169 5.03 -3.18 3.44
N HIS A 170 6.12 -3.45 2.73
CA HIS A 170 6.15 -4.21 1.46
C HIS A 170 6.44 -5.70 1.68
N GLY A 171 6.97 -6.08 2.84
CA GLY A 171 7.36 -7.45 3.17
C GLY A 171 7.06 -7.86 4.61
N LEU A 172 7.82 -8.84 5.12
CA LEU A 172 7.69 -9.32 6.49
C LEU A 172 8.17 -8.24 7.48
N PRO A 173 7.30 -7.73 8.37
CA PRO A 173 7.67 -6.71 9.34
C PRO A 173 8.44 -7.32 10.51
N SER A 174 9.75 -7.53 10.33
CA SER A 174 10.62 -8.31 11.24
C SER A 174 10.42 -7.99 12.74
N ASP A 175 10.38 -6.72 13.11
CA ASP A 175 10.25 -6.30 14.51
C ASP A 175 8.81 -6.47 15.05
N LEU A 176 7.79 -6.30 14.19
CA LEU A 176 6.40 -6.64 14.56
C LEU A 176 6.25 -8.15 14.76
N LEU A 177 6.79 -8.96 13.84
CA LEU A 177 6.74 -10.42 13.98
C LEU A 177 7.47 -10.88 15.25
N LYS A 178 8.60 -10.23 15.57
CA LYS A 178 9.33 -10.46 16.81
C LYS A 178 8.52 -10.06 18.05
N SER A 179 7.87 -8.89 18.06
CA SER A 179 7.05 -8.45 19.20
C SER A 179 5.85 -9.36 19.44
N LEU A 180 5.30 -9.94 18.38
CA LEU A 180 4.24 -10.95 18.41
C LEU A 180 4.74 -12.38 18.65
N ASN A 181 6.04 -12.58 18.88
CA ASN A 181 6.64 -13.89 19.17
C ASN A 181 6.38 -14.95 18.08
N VAL A 182 6.32 -14.52 16.81
CA VAL A 182 6.23 -15.41 15.64
C VAL A 182 7.51 -16.22 15.54
N GLN A 183 7.40 -17.54 15.66
CA GLN A 183 8.55 -18.44 15.67
C GLN A 183 8.17 -19.84 15.19
N LYS A 184 9.15 -20.56 14.66
CA LYS A 184 8.99 -21.94 14.19
C LYS A 184 8.43 -22.84 15.29
N GLY A 185 7.51 -23.74 14.92
CA GLY A 185 6.88 -24.69 15.83
C GLY A 185 5.72 -24.12 16.65
N LYS A 186 5.30 -22.87 16.39
CA LYS A 186 4.09 -22.26 16.96
C LYS A 186 3.21 -21.71 15.83
N HIS A 187 1.90 -21.95 15.91
CA HIS A 187 0.96 -21.29 15.00
C HIS A 187 1.10 -19.78 15.23
N SER A 188 1.22 -19.01 14.16
CA SER A 188 1.38 -17.57 14.31
C SER A 188 0.12 -16.95 14.89
N PRO A 189 0.22 -15.89 15.72
CA PRO A 189 -0.93 -15.08 16.07
C PRO A 189 -1.39 -14.27 14.86
N ILE A 190 -2.60 -13.71 14.94
CA ILE A 190 -3.05 -12.69 13.99
C ILE A 190 -2.06 -11.52 13.99
N VAL A 191 -1.51 -11.21 12.82
CA VAL A 191 -0.61 -10.06 12.61
C VAL A 191 -1.34 -8.84 12.04
N GLY A 192 -2.58 -9.01 11.57
CA GLY A 192 -3.43 -7.93 11.08
C GLY A 192 -4.72 -8.44 10.43
N TRP A 193 -5.42 -7.53 9.75
CA TRP A 193 -6.63 -7.85 8.97
C TRP A 193 -6.51 -7.29 7.56
N ALA A 194 -6.96 -8.09 6.58
CA ALA A 194 -7.05 -7.67 5.19
C ALA A 194 -8.24 -6.72 5.00
N ALA A 195 -8.22 -5.97 3.90
CA ALA A 195 -9.28 -5.02 3.58
C ALA A 195 -10.67 -5.67 3.47
N ASP A 196 -10.77 -6.98 3.24
CA ASP A 196 -12.02 -7.74 3.20
C ASP A 196 -12.43 -8.35 4.56
N GLY A 197 -11.68 -8.07 5.63
CA GLY A 197 -11.97 -8.44 7.01
C GLY A 197 -11.38 -9.76 7.48
N PHE A 198 -10.83 -10.59 6.59
CA PHE A 198 -10.18 -11.84 6.97
C PHE A 198 -8.86 -11.60 7.73
N PRO A 199 -8.53 -12.48 8.70
CA PRO A 199 -7.30 -12.37 9.46
C PRO A 199 -6.08 -12.62 8.55
N ILE A 200 -4.99 -11.95 8.90
CA ILE A 200 -3.66 -12.14 8.32
C ILE A 200 -2.80 -12.78 9.40
N TYR A 201 -2.15 -13.90 9.07
CA TYR A 201 -1.10 -14.54 9.85
C TYR A 201 0.24 -14.41 9.11
N ALA A 202 1.35 -14.83 9.70
CA ALA A 202 2.66 -14.80 9.06
C ALA A 202 3.40 -16.12 9.23
N LEU A 203 3.88 -16.70 8.12
CA LEU A 203 4.76 -17.87 8.03
C LEU A 203 4.16 -19.21 8.48
N TYR A 204 3.66 -19.31 9.72
CA TYR A 204 3.39 -20.61 10.35
C TYR A 204 1.90 -20.88 10.56
N GLY A 205 1.49 -22.11 10.25
CA GLY A 205 0.16 -22.63 10.52
C GLY A 205 0.16 -24.16 10.62
N PHE A 206 -1.01 -24.74 10.90
CA PHE A 206 -1.18 -26.20 10.97
C PHE A 206 -0.87 -26.88 9.62
N GLN A 207 -0.19 -28.01 9.64
CA GLN A 207 0.13 -28.77 8.42
C GLN A 207 -1.16 -29.24 7.75
N ASP A 208 -2.04 -29.87 8.52
CA ASP A 208 -3.41 -30.14 8.09
C ASP A 208 -4.29 -28.94 8.47
N PRO A 209 -4.82 -28.19 7.49
CA PRO A 209 -5.63 -27.01 7.76
C PRO A 209 -6.93 -27.33 8.52
N ASN A 210 -7.36 -28.58 8.62
CA ASN A 210 -8.59 -28.97 9.31
C ASN A 210 -8.33 -29.59 10.69
N ASN A 211 -7.06 -29.74 11.11
CA ASN A 211 -6.70 -30.41 12.35
C ASN A 211 -5.77 -29.55 13.22
N PRO A 212 -6.27 -29.01 14.36
CA PRO A 212 -5.46 -28.17 15.24
C PRO A 212 -4.40 -28.97 16.03
N GLU A 213 -4.46 -30.30 16.02
CA GLU A 213 -3.46 -31.18 16.62
C GLU A 213 -2.35 -31.58 15.63
N SER A 214 -2.42 -31.14 14.38
CA SER A 214 -1.38 -31.42 13.39
C SER A 214 -0.12 -30.61 13.64
N ASP A 215 1.00 -31.08 13.09
CA ASP A 215 2.28 -30.37 13.17
C ASP A 215 2.16 -28.94 12.65
N ILE A 216 3.01 -28.05 13.17
CA ILE A 216 3.10 -26.67 12.68
C ILE A 216 4.23 -26.57 11.67
N VAL A 217 3.90 -26.06 10.49
CA VAL A 217 4.82 -25.92 9.36
C VAL A 217 4.89 -24.47 8.88
N GLU A 218 5.97 -24.12 8.22
CA GLU A 218 6.03 -22.89 7.43
C GLU A 218 5.25 -23.09 6.14
N LEU A 219 4.19 -22.31 5.95
CA LEU A 219 3.30 -22.39 4.79
C LEU A 219 3.92 -21.69 3.59
N LYS A 220 3.86 -22.37 2.45
CA LYS A 220 4.50 -21.94 1.21
C LYS A 220 3.48 -21.37 0.22
N PRO A 221 3.81 -20.28 -0.48
CA PRO A 221 2.98 -19.78 -1.57
C PRO A 221 2.96 -20.76 -2.74
N SER A 222 1.84 -20.85 -3.45
CA SER A 222 1.71 -21.61 -4.70
C SER A 222 2.13 -20.81 -5.93
N TYR A 223 3.23 -20.05 -5.81
CA TYR A 223 3.75 -19.19 -6.86
C TYR A 223 5.21 -19.51 -7.16
N ARG A 224 5.61 -19.30 -8.42
CA ARG A 224 6.99 -19.43 -8.87
C ARG A 224 7.30 -18.45 -9.99
N LEU A 225 8.59 -18.23 -10.24
CA LEU A 225 9.04 -17.51 -11.44
C LEU A 225 8.62 -18.28 -12.69
N LYS A 226 8.20 -17.54 -13.72
CA LYS A 226 8.00 -18.09 -15.05
C LYS A 226 9.33 -18.58 -15.62
N PRO A 227 9.36 -19.68 -16.40
CA PRO A 227 10.56 -20.07 -17.11
C PRO A 227 10.81 -19.14 -18.30
N GLY A 228 12.07 -19.05 -18.75
CA GLY A 228 12.42 -18.39 -20.01
C GLY A 228 12.71 -16.89 -19.90
N ARG A 229 12.26 -16.12 -20.90
CA ARG A 229 12.59 -14.70 -21.09
C ARG A 229 11.34 -13.86 -21.31
N ARG A 230 11.36 -12.64 -20.77
CA ARG A 230 10.36 -11.60 -21.06
C ARG A 230 10.46 -11.19 -22.54
N PRO A 231 9.36 -10.72 -23.16
CA PRO A 231 9.44 -10.16 -24.50
C PRO A 231 10.32 -8.89 -24.52
N SER A 232 11.00 -8.66 -25.65
CA SER A 232 11.94 -7.55 -25.83
C SER A 232 11.56 -6.56 -26.94
N THR A 233 10.42 -6.76 -27.60
CA THR A 233 9.91 -5.87 -28.65
C THR A 233 8.93 -4.86 -28.08
N ASN A 234 8.68 -3.76 -28.79
CA ASN A 234 7.68 -2.74 -28.42
C ASN A 234 7.88 -2.15 -27.01
N ASN A 235 9.12 -1.75 -26.69
CA ASN A 235 9.45 -1.10 -25.41
C ASN A 235 9.16 -1.97 -24.17
N GLN A 236 9.21 -3.30 -24.33
CA GLN A 236 9.14 -4.26 -23.24
C GLN A 236 10.53 -4.50 -22.63
N PRO A 237 10.62 -4.85 -21.34
CA PRO A 237 11.89 -4.88 -20.61
C PRO A 237 12.88 -5.96 -21.09
N GLY A 238 12.45 -6.99 -21.82
CA GLY A 238 13.32 -8.12 -22.17
C GLY A 238 13.92 -8.80 -20.93
N GLY A 239 14.98 -9.60 -21.09
CA GLY A 239 15.65 -10.27 -19.95
C GLY A 239 14.97 -11.56 -19.50
N ARG A 240 15.46 -12.16 -18.40
CA ARG A 240 14.87 -13.38 -17.81
C ARG A 240 13.73 -13.01 -16.86
N TYR A 241 12.79 -13.91 -16.67
CA TYR A 241 11.88 -13.82 -15.53
C TYR A 241 12.67 -14.13 -14.25
N ASP A 242 12.99 -13.10 -13.50
CA ASP A 242 13.92 -13.17 -12.36
C ASP A 242 13.37 -12.51 -11.10
N GLY A 243 12.14 -12.01 -11.15
CA GLY A 243 11.46 -11.37 -10.03
C GLY A 243 11.68 -9.86 -9.99
N THR A 244 12.27 -9.27 -11.03
CA THR A 244 12.34 -7.80 -11.20
C THR A 244 10.94 -7.20 -11.17
N PHE A 245 10.02 -7.86 -11.87
CA PHE A 245 8.65 -7.40 -12.04
C PHE A 245 7.67 -8.36 -11.37
N ILE A 246 6.55 -7.82 -10.88
CA ILE A 246 5.42 -8.61 -10.38
C ILE A 246 4.97 -9.63 -11.43
N GLN A 247 4.98 -9.22 -12.70
CA GLN A 247 4.61 -10.04 -13.84
C GLN A 247 5.62 -11.14 -14.17
N ASP A 248 6.75 -11.27 -13.44
CA ASP A 248 7.66 -12.40 -13.61
C ASP A 248 7.16 -13.68 -12.95
N TYR A 249 6.22 -13.57 -12.01
CA TYR A 249 5.67 -14.70 -11.28
C TYR A 249 4.40 -15.26 -11.94
N GLN A 250 4.13 -16.54 -11.70
CA GLN A 250 2.89 -17.21 -12.08
C GLN A 250 2.37 -18.07 -10.92
N TYR A 251 1.04 -18.12 -10.78
CA TYR A 251 0.38 -19.06 -9.89
C TYR A 251 0.45 -20.47 -10.46
N VAL A 252 0.66 -21.45 -9.60
CA VAL A 252 0.68 -22.88 -9.92
C VAL A 252 -0.06 -23.61 -8.80
N ALA A 253 -1.32 -23.96 -9.06
CA ALA A 253 -2.17 -24.65 -8.08
C ALA A 253 -1.48 -25.90 -7.50
N GLY A 254 -1.47 -26.01 -6.17
CA GLY A 254 -0.85 -27.12 -5.44
C GLY A 254 0.68 -27.12 -5.39
N HIS A 255 1.35 -26.05 -5.84
CA HIS A 255 2.81 -25.93 -5.74
C HIS A 255 3.28 -25.72 -4.29
N GLY A 256 2.49 -24.98 -3.50
CA GLY A 256 2.68 -24.79 -2.07
C GLY A 256 1.39 -25.13 -1.31
N ASP A 257 1.25 -24.56 -0.12
CA ASP A 257 0.14 -24.82 0.81
C ASP A 257 -1.02 -23.82 0.65
N LEU A 258 -0.78 -22.72 -0.06
CA LEU A 258 -1.69 -21.57 -0.16
C LEU A 258 -2.28 -21.44 -1.57
N ASP A 259 -3.48 -20.86 -1.67
CA ASP A 259 -4.19 -20.61 -2.92
C ASP A 259 -3.66 -19.36 -3.67
N GLU A 260 -4.32 -18.98 -4.78
CA GLU A 260 -3.98 -17.79 -5.58
C GLU A 260 -4.17 -16.46 -4.83
N CYS A 261 -4.84 -16.48 -3.69
CA CYS A 261 -4.95 -15.33 -2.79
C CYS A 261 -3.89 -15.37 -1.69
N ASN A 262 -2.91 -16.27 -1.76
CA ASN A 262 -1.91 -16.51 -0.72
C ASN A 262 -2.55 -16.75 0.66
N GLY A 263 -3.68 -17.46 0.65
CA GLY A 263 -4.38 -17.87 1.85
C GLY A 263 -4.92 -19.29 1.72
N ARG A 264 -5.68 -19.72 2.72
CA ARG A 264 -6.42 -20.98 2.72
C ARG A 264 -7.52 -20.92 3.76
N TYR A 265 -8.51 -21.80 3.64
CA TYR A 265 -9.40 -22.09 4.75
C TYR A 265 -8.67 -23.00 5.73
N ALA A 266 -8.65 -22.63 7.01
CA ALA A 266 -8.05 -23.44 8.06
C ALA A 266 -8.67 -23.15 9.42
N VAL A 267 -8.64 -24.14 10.31
CA VAL A 267 -8.76 -23.91 11.75
C VAL A 267 -7.55 -23.12 12.24
N THR A 268 -7.75 -22.23 13.19
CA THR A 268 -6.68 -21.47 13.85
C THR A 268 -6.99 -21.37 15.35
N PRO A 269 -6.01 -20.99 16.20
CA PRO A 269 -6.28 -20.78 17.63
C PRO A 269 -7.43 -19.80 17.90
N GLU A 270 -7.54 -18.74 17.09
CA GLU A 270 -8.59 -17.73 17.22
C GLU A 270 -9.91 -18.12 16.53
N TYR A 271 -9.84 -19.00 15.53
CA TYR A 271 -10.99 -19.48 14.76
C TYR A 271 -11.03 -21.02 14.74
N PRO A 272 -11.40 -21.67 15.86
CA PRO A 272 -11.37 -23.14 15.98
C PRO A 272 -12.41 -23.84 15.11
N GLN A 273 -13.44 -23.12 14.67
CA GLN A 273 -14.44 -23.62 13.70
C GLN A 273 -14.01 -23.41 12.24
N GLY A 274 -12.82 -22.88 12.01
CA GLY A 274 -12.29 -22.59 10.68
C GLY A 274 -12.64 -21.20 10.18
N THR A 275 -11.68 -20.59 9.48
CA THR A 275 -11.85 -19.35 8.74
C THR A 275 -10.98 -19.39 7.48
N TYR A 276 -11.32 -18.55 6.50
CA TYR A 276 -10.32 -18.24 5.48
C TYR A 276 -9.31 -17.26 6.06
N ALA A 277 -8.03 -17.54 5.88
CA ALA A 277 -6.96 -16.72 6.41
C ALA A 277 -5.88 -16.47 5.36
N TYR A 278 -5.34 -15.26 5.36
CA TYR A 278 -4.17 -14.91 4.56
C TYR A 278 -2.89 -15.17 5.34
N TYR A 279 -1.82 -15.43 4.60
CA TYR A 279 -0.50 -15.60 5.19
C TYR A 279 0.50 -14.67 4.52
N LEU A 280 1.29 -13.97 5.34
CA LEU A 280 2.55 -13.40 4.90
C LEU A 280 3.57 -14.52 4.77
N THR A 281 4.32 -14.57 3.66
CA THR A 281 5.24 -15.68 3.37
C THR A 281 6.66 -15.21 3.14
N HIS A 282 7.64 -16.09 3.35
CA HIS A 282 9.03 -15.76 3.05
C HIS A 282 9.28 -15.55 1.54
N HIS A 283 8.59 -16.33 0.71
CA HIS A 283 8.67 -16.26 -0.74
C HIS A 283 7.53 -15.46 -1.34
N TRP A 284 7.69 -15.05 -2.59
CA TRP A 284 6.69 -14.28 -3.31
C TRP A 284 5.38 -15.06 -3.50
N PRO A 285 4.21 -14.42 -3.30
CA PRO A 285 4.05 -13.04 -2.84
C PRO A 285 4.23 -12.95 -1.32
N VAL A 286 5.12 -12.07 -0.84
CA VAL A 286 5.37 -11.93 0.61
C VAL A 286 4.13 -11.44 1.35
N ILE A 287 3.42 -10.49 0.75
CA ILE A 287 2.09 -10.04 1.16
C ILE A 287 1.13 -10.38 0.00
N PRO A 288 -0.08 -10.90 0.27
CA PRO A 288 -1.03 -11.30 -0.75
C PRO A 288 -1.35 -10.24 -1.82
N ARG A 289 -1.69 -10.72 -3.02
CA ARG A 289 -2.00 -9.89 -4.20
C ARG A 289 -3.47 -9.90 -4.62
N ASN A 290 -4.30 -10.63 -3.89
CA ASN A 290 -5.71 -10.82 -4.20
C ASN A 290 -6.53 -10.92 -2.92
N TYR A 291 -7.81 -10.56 -3.02
CA TYR A 291 -8.81 -10.73 -1.97
C TYR A 291 -9.77 -11.88 -2.30
N ARG A 292 -10.00 -12.75 -1.32
CA ARG A 292 -10.98 -13.83 -1.30
C ARG A 292 -12.37 -13.33 -0.90
N GLY A 293 -12.47 -12.27 -0.12
CA GLY A 293 -13.72 -11.55 0.18
C GLY A 293 -13.89 -10.29 -0.66
N THR A 294 -14.81 -9.42 -0.23
CA THR A 294 -15.02 -8.09 -0.81
C THR A 294 -14.23 -7.06 -0.01
N PRO A 295 -13.17 -6.44 -0.57
CA PRO A 295 -12.38 -5.47 0.17
C PRO A 295 -13.16 -4.17 0.42
N SER A 296 -12.95 -3.57 1.59
CA SER A 296 -13.48 -2.28 1.99
C SER A 296 -12.85 -1.15 1.18
N ASP A 297 -13.70 -0.20 0.78
CA ASP A 297 -13.29 0.99 0.04
C ASP A 297 -12.47 1.97 0.90
N ASP A 298 -12.51 1.82 2.23
CA ASP A 298 -11.69 2.64 3.15
C ASP A 298 -10.18 2.45 2.88
N PHE A 299 -9.76 1.34 2.26
CA PHE A 299 -8.35 1.05 1.94
C PHE A 299 -7.88 1.68 0.61
N ARG A 300 -8.80 2.21 -0.21
CA ARG A 300 -8.47 2.81 -1.52
C ARG A 300 -7.64 4.07 -1.33
N ARG A 301 -6.64 4.26 -2.22
CA ARG A 301 -5.81 5.48 -2.26
C ARG A 301 -6.34 6.45 -3.32
N GLY A 302 -6.25 7.75 -3.04
CA GLY A 302 -6.61 8.83 -3.97
C GLY A 302 -7.99 9.46 -3.69
N PRO A 303 -8.43 10.42 -4.53
CA PRO A 303 -9.69 11.13 -4.32
C PRO A 303 -10.87 10.16 -4.47
N GLY A 304 -11.39 9.65 -3.36
CA GLY A 304 -12.51 8.71 -3.33
C GLY A 304 -12.42 7.53 -2.35
N GLY A 305 -11.28 7.30 -1.68
CA GLY A 305 -11.19 6.43 -0.49
C GLY A 305 -11.14 7.32 0.77
N GLY A 306 -12.16 7.27 1.62
CA GLY A 306 -12.39 8.26 2.69
C GLY A 306 -11.49 8.16 3.94
N PRO A 307 -11.70 9.01 4.97
CA PRO A 307 -12.83 9.94 5.14
C PRO A 307 -12.53 11.40 4.79
N PRO A 308 -13.57 12.18 4.41
CA PRO A 308 -13.47 13.63 4.25
C PRO A 308 -13.46 14.30 5.62
N GLY A 309 -12.44 15.11 5.88
CA GLY A 309 -12.40 15.89 7.10
C GLY A 309 -11.14 16.70 7.21
N PHE A 310 -11.05 17.78 6.43
CA PHE A 310 -10.56 19.07 6.91
C PHE A 310 -10.86 20.09 5.81
N GLY A 311 -11.92 20.88 6.02
CA GLY A 311 -11.90 22.25 5.51
C GLY A 311 -10.64 22.93 6.05
N PRO A 312 -9.98 23.81 5.27
CA PRO A 312 -8.76 24.43 5.72
C PRO A 312 -9.01 25.21 7.01
N PRO A 313 -8.16 25.10 8.05
CA PRO A 313 -8.17 26.05 9.14
C PRO A 313 -7.91 27.43 8.53
N GLY A 314 -8.92 28.29 8.58
CA GLY A 314 -8.76 29.71 8.36
C GLY A 314 -7.79 30.27 9.40
N GLY A 315 -6.51 30.28 9.06
CA GLY A 315 -5.46 31.01 9.76
C GLY A 315 -5.17 32.29 9.02
N GLY A 316 -5.98 33.32 9.24
CA GLY A 316 -5.64 34.68 8.87
C GLY A 316 -4.46 35.16 9.72
N GLY A 317 -3.36 35.53 9.08
CA GLY A 317 -2.19 36.17 9.70
C GLY A 317 -1.32 36.80 8.60
N PRO A 318 -1.01 38.11 8.66
CA PRO A 318 -0.52 38.84 7.50
C PRO A 318 1.00 38.85 7.37
N GLY A 319 1.49 38.80 6.12
CA GLY A 319 2.72 39.48 5.70
C GLY A 319 4.01 38.67 5.79
N GLY A 320 4.58 38.35 4.62
CA GLY A 320 5.97 37.89 4.52
C GLY A 320 6.29 37.28 3.16
N ARG A 321 6.60 38.12 2.17
CA ARG A 321 7.15 37.67 0.87
C ARG A 321 8.56 37.09 1.07
N PRO A 322 8.93 35.94 0.46
CA PRO A 322 10.33 35.61 0.27
C PRO A 322 10.83 36.21 -1.04
N GLY A 323 11.73 37.21 -0.92
CA GLY A 323 12.48 37.75 -2.04
C GLY A 323 13.53 36.75 -2.53
N PHE A 324 13.59 36.55 -3.84
CA PHE A 324 14.69 35.90 -4.53
C PHE A 324 15.94 36.80 -4.45
N GLY A 325 16.99 36.33 -3.77
CA GLY A 325 18.32 36.91 -3.85
C GLY A 325 19.11 36.31 -5.03
N PRO A 326 19.87 37.11 -5.80
CA PRO A 326 20.66 36.61 -6.93
C PRO A 326 21.94 35.90 -6.48
N PRO A 327 22.54 35.04 -7.33
CA PRO A 327 23.68 34.20 -6.98
C PRO A 327 24.99 35.01 -6.88
N PRO A 328 25.97 34.53 -6.10
CA PRO A 328 27.24 35.22 -5.89
C PRO A 328 28.10 35.22 -7.15
N ARG A 329 28.80 36.34 -7.37
CA ARG A 329 29.86 36.50 -8.37
C ARG A 329 31.23 36.35 -7.71
N ARG A 330 32.03 35.45 -8.28
CA ARG A 330 33.46 35.14 -8.09
C ARG A 330 33.85 34.50 -6.76
#